data_AF-A0A1E1WAM0-F1
#
_entry.id   AF-A0A1E1WAM0-F1
#
_cell.length_a   1.000
_cell.length_b   1.000
_cell.length_c   1.000
_cell.angle_alpha   90.00
_cell.angle_beta   90.00
_cell.angle_gamma   90.00
#
_symmetry.space_group_name_H-M   'P 1'
#
loop_
_entity.id
_entity.type
_entity.pdbx_description
1 polymer ?
#
loop_
_entity_poly.entity_id
_entity_poly.type
_entity_poly.pdbx_seq_one_letter_code
_entity_poly.pdbx_strand_id
1 'polypeptide(L)'
;GQALRLYVPPAEPHLDPIPVVIRMPNPPEELPLLDYPLRIMFSTLGVECVVQLFTCVLLEHQVLLRSSDYNKLMLVAECITALLLPFTWAHVYVPILSA
;
A
#
# COMPACT_ATOMS: atom_id res chain seq x y z
N GLY A 1 1.10 23.37 4.82
CA GLY A 1 0.71 22.79 3.53
C GLY A 1 0.83 21.28 3.56
N GLN A 2 0.00 20.60 4.35
CA GLN A 2 -0.10 19.11 4.41
C GLN A 2 -1.57 18.64 4.41
N ALA A 3 -2.50 19.58 4.25
CA ALA A 3 -3.92 19.33 4.27
C ALA A 3 -4.59 20.26 3.26
N LEU A 4 -5.29 19.68 2.29
CA LEU A 4 -6.15 20.38 1.35
C LEU A 4 -7.53 20.51 1.98
N ARG A 5 -7.97 21.73 2.27
CA ARG A 5 -9.33 22.01 2.73
C ARG A 5 -10.20 22.33 1.53
N LEU A 6 -11.27 21.58 1.37
CA LEU A 6 -12.29 21.71 0.34
C LEU A 6 -13.63 22.00 1.02
N TYR A 7 -14.53 22.65 0.32
CA TYR A 7 -15.92 22.78 0.75
C TYR A 7 -16.78 22.04 -0.26
N VAL A 8 -17.47 20.99 0.20
CA VAL A 8 -18.35 20.19 -0.65
C VAL A 8 -19.75 20.77 -0.55
N PRO A 9 -20.50 20.88 -1.68
CA PRO A 9 -21.88 21.34 -1.65
C PRO A 9 -22.70 20.49 -0.67
N PRO A 10 -23.54 21.12 0.17
CA PRO A 10 -24.40 20.39 1.07
C PRO A 10 -25.49 19.65 0.28
N ALA A 11 -26.09 18.64 0.92
CA ALA A 11 -27.19 17.88 0.32
C ALA A 11 -28.41 18.77 0.00
N GLU A 12 -28.60 19.84 0.77
CA GLU A 12 -29.70 20.79 0.61
C GLU A 12 -29.16 22.22 0.47
N PRO A 13 -29.69 23.05 -0.46
CA PRO A 13 -29.07 24.35 -0.82
C PRO A 13 -29.05 25.42 0.28
N HIS A 14 -29.84 25.23 1.33
CA HIS A 14 -29.99 26.19 2.43
C HIS A 14 -29.03 25.91 3.60
N LEU A 15 -28.30 24.79 3.56
CA LEU A 15 -27.32 24.43 4.56
C LEU A 15 -25.96 25.03 4.24
N ASP A 16 -25.10 25.11 5.24
CA ASP A 16 -23.72 25.57 5.05
C ASP A 16 -22.87 24.53 4.30
N PRO A 17 -21.88 24.98 3.50
CA PRO A 17 -20.95 24.07 2.83
C PRO A 17 -20.16 23.22 3.81
N ILE A 18 -20.00 21.92 3.50
CA ILE A 18 -19.35 20.97 4.40
C ILE A 18 -17.83 21.05 4.22
N PRO A 19 -17.05 21.39 5.27
CA PRO A 19 -15.60 21.41 5.17
C PRO A 19 -15.05 19.98 5.13
N VAL A 20 -14.32 19.65 4.07
CA VAL A 20 -13.61 18.39 3.90
C VAL A 20 -12.12 18.65 3.92
N VAL A 21 -11.37 17.91 4.72
CA VAL A 21 -9.92 18.04 4.84
C VAL A 21 -9.27 16.76 4.34
N ILE A 22 -8.56 16.86 3.21
CA ILE A 22 -7.74 15.77 2.68
C ILE A 22 -6.33 15.98 3.22
N ARG A 23 -5.79 14.99 3.94
CA ARG A 23 -4.45 15.03 4.51
C ARG A 23 -3.57 13.98 3.82
N MET A 24 -2.30 14.30 3.60
CA MET A 24 -1.34 13.28 3.18
C MET A 24 -1.02 12.37 4.37
N PRO A 25 -0.79 11.05 4.15
CA PRO A 25 -0.36 10.16 5.23
C PRO A 25 0.94 10.64 5.86
N ASN A 26 1.12 10.36 7.16
CA ASN A 26 2.32 10.72 7.93
C ASN A 26 3.22 9.50 8.19
N PRO A 27 4.06 9.06 7.24
CA PRO A 27 5.04 8.01 7.51
C PRO A 27 6.12 8.52 8.48
N PRO A 28 6.64 7.69 9.41
CA PRO A 28 6.42 6.25 9.53
C PRO A 28 5.31 5.85 10.54
N GLU A 29 4.43 6.75 10.93
CA GLU A 29 3.35 6.46 11.91
C GLU A 29 2.09 5.91 11.22
N GLU A 30 1.90 6.30 9.96
CA GLU A 30 0.81 5.87 9.10
C GLU A 30 1.36 5.12 7.88
N LEU A 31 0.53 4.24 7.31
CA LEU A 31 0.87 3.58 6.05
C LEU A 31 1.11 4.62 4.95
N PRO A 32 2.10 4.42 4.07
CA PRO A 32 2.33 5.31 2.94
C PRO A 32 1.11 5.34 2.02
N LEU A 33 0.98 6.41 1.23
CA LEU A 33 -0.01 6.45 0.17
C LEU A 33 0.36 5.38 -0.86
N LEU A 34 -0.44 4.32 -0.96
CA LEU A 34 -0.21 3.24 -1.90
C LEU A 34 -0.89 3.54 -3.23
N ASP A 35 -0.14 3.37 -4.31
CA ASP A 35 -0.68 3.39 -5.68
C ASP A 35 -1.58 2.16 -5.94
N TYR A 36 -1.41 1.10 -5.15
CA TYR A 36 -2.15 -0.16 -5.28
C TYR A 36 -3.03 -0.43 -4.05
N PRO A 37 -4.27 -0.91 -4.23
CA PRO A 37 -5.11 -1.25 -3.10
C PRO A 37 -4.67 -2.58 -2.46
N LEU A 38 -4.34 -2.55 -1.16
CA LEU A 38 -3.96 -3.74 -0.37
C LEU A 38 -4.92 -4.92 -0.53
N ARG A 39 -6.24 -4.66 -0.62
CA ARG A 39 -7.25 -5.71 -0.82
C ARG A 39 -6.96 -6.62 -2.02
N ILE A 40 -6.39 -6.06 -3.08
CA ILE A 40 -6.13 -6.80 -4.32
C ILE A 40 -5.00 -7.81 -4.10
N MET A 41 -4.01 -7.52 -3.25
CA MET A 41 -2.98 -8.48 -2.87
C MET A 41 -3.60 -9.69 -2.19
N PHE A 42 -4.47 -9.46 -1.20
CA PHE A 42 -5.18 -10.53 -0.50
C PHE A 42 -6.10 -11.33 -1.42
N SER A 43 -6.80 -10.69 -2.36
CA SER A 43 -7.61 -11.41 -3.36
C SER A 43 -6.76 -12.19 -4.37
N THR A 44 -5.54 -11.75 -4.65
CA THR A 44 -4.66 -12.39 -5.65
C THR A 44 -3.91 -13.59 -5.08
N LEU A 45 -3.41 -13.49 -3.85
CA LEU A 45 -2.60 -14.54 -3.21
C LEU A 45 -3.40 -15.42 -2.23
N GLY A 46 -4.49 -14.91 -1.68
CA GLY A 46 -5.15 -15.48 -0.52
C GLY A 46 -4.48 -15.07 0.80
N VAL A 47 -5.25 -15.08 1.89
CA VAL A 47 -4.79 -14.60 3.21
C VAL A 47 -3.63 -15.44 3.74
N GLU A 48 -3.73 -16.77 3.67
CA GLU A 48 -2.69 -17.69 4.15
C GLU A 48 -1.33 -17.43 3.48
N CYS A 49 -1.32 -17.29 2.15
CA CYS A 49 -0.12 -17.00 1.39
C CYS A 49 0.48 -15.62 1.74
N VAL A 50 -0.37 -14.60 1.97
CA VAL A 50 0.10 -13.28 2.40
C VAL A 50 0.75 -13.35 3.77
N VAL A 51 0.14 -14.06 4.73
CA VAL A 51 0.70 -14.22 6.08
C VAL A 51 2.03 -14.96 6.03
N GLN A 52 2.12 -16.03 5.24
CA GLN A 52 3.37 -16.77 5.04
C GLN A 52 4.45 -15.89 4.41
N LEU A 53 4.12 -15.18 3.32
CA LEU A 53 5.02 -14.25 2.66
C LEU A 53 5.52 -13.17 3.63
N PHE A 54 4.61 -12.54 4.37
CA PHE A 54 4.95 -11.52 5.35
C PHE A 54 5.87 -12.07 6.45
N THR A 55 5.60 -13.29 6.92
CA THR A 55 6.47 -13.98 7.88
C THR A 55 7.87 -14.22 7.31
N CYS A 56 7.99 -14.69 6.07
CA CYS A 56 9.29 -14.85 5.40
C CYS A 56 10.05 -13.52 5.31
N VAL A 57 9.36 -12.43 4.94
CA VAL A 57 9.94 -11.09 4.83
C VAL A 57 10.41 -10.57 6.20
N LEU A 58 9.61 -10.72 7.25
CA LEU A 58 9.97 -10.32 8.63
C LEU A 58 11.16 -11.13 9.20
N LEU A 59 11.29 -12.38 8.76
CA LEU A 59 12.41 -13.25 9.13
C LEU A 59 13.61 -13.10 8.19
N GLU A 60 13.66 -12.06 7.36
CA GLU A 60 14.76 -11.77 6.43
C GLU A 60 15.09 -12.94 5.47
N HIS A 61 14.10 -13.75 5.10
CA HIS A 61 14.30 -14.81 4.12
C HIS A 61 14.41 -14.22 2.71
N GLN A 62 15.17 -14.90 1.84
CA GLN A 62 15.19 -14.57 0.41
C GLN A 62 13.87 -15.00 -0.23
N VAL A 63 13.06 -14.01 -0.62
CA VAL A 63 11.76 -14.23 -1.26
C VAL A 63 11.87 -13.92 -2.75
N LEU A 64 11.44 -14.86 -3.59
CA LEU A 64 11.27 -14.66 -5.02
C LEU A 64 9.79 -14.64 -5.38
N LEU A 65 9.31 -13.51 -5.88
CA LEU A 65 7.97 -13.38 -6.44
C LEU A 65 8.02 -13.63 -7.95
N ARG A 66 7.12 -14.48 -8.45
CA ARG A 66 6.98 -14.77 -9.89
C ARG A 66 5.53 -14.60 -10.31
N SER A 67 5.33 -13.83 -11.36
CA SER A 67 4.03 -13.65 -12.02
C SER A 67 4.26 -13.52 -13.52
N SER A 68 3.30 -13.97 -14.33
CA SER A 68 3.25 -13.65 -15.77
C SER A 68 2.77 -12.23 -16.04
N ASP A 69 2.15 -11.61 -15.03
CA ASP A 69 1.62 -10.25 -15.07
C ASP A 69 2.46 -9.34 -14.15
N TYR A 70 3.16 -8.38 -14.77
CA TYR A 70 4.03 -7.43 -14.09
C TYR A 70 3.27 -6.53 -13.11
N ASN A 71 2.02 -6.18 -13.40
CA ASN A 71 1.22 -5.34 -12.51
C ASN A 71 0.92 -6.08 -11.21
N LYS A 72 0.62 -7.38 -11.28
CA LYS A 72 0.40 -8.21 -10.08
C LYS A 72 1.69 -8.38 -9.28
N LEU A 73 2.82 -8.54 -9.97
CA LEU A 73 4.13 -8.64 -9.33
C LEU A 73 4.44 -7.38 -8.53
N MET A 74 4.34 -6.21 -9.17
CA MET A 74 4.57 -4.92 -8.56
C MET A 74 3.58 -4.66 -7.42
N LEU A 75 2.30 -4.96 -7.62
CA LEU A 75 1.27 -4.80 -6.61
C LEU A 75 1.59 -5.56 -5.32
N VAL A 76 1.96 -6.83 -5.42
CA VAL A 76 2.32 -7.66 -4.25
C VAL A 76 3.58 -7.11 -3.58
N ALA A 77 4.60 -6.77 -4.39
CA ALA A 77 5.89 -6.30 -3.91
C ALA A 77 5.81 -4.96 -3.16
N GLU A 78 5.08 -3.99 -3.69
CA GLU A 78 4.86 -2.69 -3.04
C GLU A 78 3.99 -2.84 -1.78
N CYS A 79 2.91 -3.63 -1.86
CA CYS A 79 2.02 -3.86 -0.72
C CYS A 79 2.74 -4.52 0.46
N ILE A 80 3.54 -5.56 0.20
CA ILE A 80 4.25 -6.26 1.28
C ILE A 80 5.33 -5.37 1.92
N THR A 81 6.01 -4.55 1.13
CA THR A 81 7.04 -3.62 1.61
C THR A 81 6.41 -2.51 2.46
N ALA A 82 5.24 -2.02 2.07
CA ALA A 82 4.51 -1.01 2.86
C ALA A 82 4.01 -1.55 4.21
N LEU A 83 3.67 -2.84 4.28
CA LEU A 83 3.26 -3.51 5.52
C LEU A 83 4.42 -3.72 6.50
N LEU A 84 5.68 -3.52 6.10
CA LEU A 84 6.82 -3.68 7.00
C LEU A 84 6.92 -2.59 8.05
N LEU A 85 6.16 -1.49 7.91
CA LEU A 85 6.15 -0.38 8.85
C LEU A 85 6.15 -0.86 10.32
N PRO A 86 7.04 -0.34 11.19
CA PRO A 86 8.00 0.75 10.96
C PRO A 86 9.35 0.33 10.34
N PHE A 87 9.52 -0.95 10.00
CA PHE A 87 10.72 -1.48 9.37
C PHE A 87 10.76 -1.17 7.88
N THR A 88 11.98 -1.12 7.33
CA THR A 88 12.22 -1.02 5.88
C THR A 88 12.89 -2.29 5.39
N TRP A 89 12.63 -2.66 4.14
CA TRP A 89 13.31 -3.80 3.53
C TRP A 89 14.83 -3.55 3.46
N ALA A 90 15.61 -4.42 4.11
CA ALA A 90 17.06 -4.25 4.26
C ALA A 90 17.88 -4.83 3.09
N HIS A 91 17.27 -5.69 2.27
CA HIS A 91 17.95 -6.37 1.16
C HIS A 91 17.71 -5.69 -0.18
N VAL A 92 18.43 -6.15 -1.22
CA VAL A 92 18.28 -5.62 -2.57
C VAL A 92 16.85 -5.87 -3.07
N TYR A 93 16.12 -4.79 -3.33
CA TYR A 93 14.83 -4.85 -4.01
C TYR A 93 15.06 -4.87 -5.52
N VAL A 94 14.80 -6.01 -6.17
CA VAL A 94 14.86 -6.17 -7.63
C VAL A 94 13.48 -6.55 -8.15
N PRO A 95 12.61 -5.56 -8.46
CA PRO A 95 11.21 -5.83 -8.83
C PRO A 95 11.06 -6.58 -10.16
N ILE A 96 12.04 -6.50 -11.06
CA ILE A 96 12.04 -7.24 -12.33
C ILE A 96 13.45 -7.76 -12.59
N LEU A 97 13.63 -9.08 -12.50
CA LEU A 97 14.78 -9.77 -13.07
C LEU A 97 14.48 -9.97 -14.57
N SER A 98 15.14 -9.22 -15.45
CA SER A 98 15.13 -9.52 -16.87
C SER A 98 15.79 -10.89 -17.07
N ALA A 99 15.02 -11.84 -17.62
CA ALA A 99 15.57 -13.12 -18.11
C ALA A 99 16.32 -12.91 -19.43
#